data_AF-A0A855K4B4-F1
#
_entry.id   AF-A0A855K4B4-F1
#
_cell.length_a   1.000
_cell.length_b   1.000
_cell.length_c   1.000
_cell.angle_alpha   90.00
_cell.angle_beta   90.00
_cell.angle_gamma   90.00
#
_symmetry.space_group_name_H-M   'P 1'
#
loop_
_entity.id
_entity.type
_entity.pdbx_description
1 polymer ?
#
loop_
_entity_poly.entity_id
_entity_poly.type
_entity_poly.pdbx_seq_one_letter_code
_entity_poly.pdbx_strand_id
1 'polypeptide(L)'
;MLEVYRSFAEDCLALPVVAGEKPENERFPGAVATYSIEAMMQDGKALQAGTSHFLGTNFASAQNIRFQNDQGEFVLANTTSWG
;
A
#
# COMPACT_ATOMS: atom_id res chain seq x y z
N MET A 1 6.12 4.74 0.47
CA MET A 1 5.96 4.53 -0.98
C MET A 1 4.85 5.36 -1.59
N LEU A 2 3.68 5.53 -0.96
CA LEU A 2 2.57 6.32 -1.51
C LEU A 2 2.97 7.70 -2.07
N GLU A 3 3.74 8.50 -1.31
CA GLU A 3 4.20 9.82 -1.77
C GLU A 3 5.17 9.77 -2.95
N VAL A 4 5.90 8.66 -3.14
CA VAL A 4 6.73 8.47 -4.33
C VAL A 4 5.84 8.31 -5.56
N TYR A 5 4.74 7.55 -5.46
CA TYR A 5 3.76 7.47 -6.55
C TYR A 5 3.10 8.82 -6.81
N ARG A 6 2.73 9.56 -5.76
CA ARG A 6 2.13 10.89 -5.89
C ARG A 6 3.06 11.86 -6.61
N SER A 7 4.30 12.01 -6.14
CA SER A 7 5.29 12.89 -6.76
C SER A 7 5.58 12.48 -8.20
N PHE A 8 5.70 11.18 -8.48
CA PHE A 8 5.87 10.72 -9.87
C PHE A 8 4.68 11.09 -10.76
N ALA A 9 3.44 10.89 -10.29
CA ALA A 9 2.24 11.25 -11.04
C ALA A 9 2.15 12.78 -11.26
N GLU A 10 2.32 13.58 -10.21
CA GLU A 10 2.17 15.04 -10.27
C GLU A 10 3.35 15.71 -11.01
N ASP A 11 4.59 15.34 -10.69
CA ASP A 11 5.79 16.06 -11.16
C ASP A 11 6.32 15.52 -12.50
N CYS A 12 6.27 14.21 -12.72
CA CYS A 12 6.83 13.60 -13.94
C CYS A 12 5.78 13.43 -15.04
N LEU A 13 4.53 13.12 -14.67
CA LEU A 13 3.44 12.88 -15.64
C LEU A 13 2.48 14.06 -15.80
N ALA A 14 2.59 15.09 -14.94
CA ALA A 14 1.62 16.18 -14.87
C ALA A 14 0.18 15.68 -14.68
N LEU A 15 0.01 14.58 -13.93
CA LEU A 15 -1.26 13.92 -13.64
C LEU A 15 -1.68 14.25 -12.19
N PRO A 16 -2.70 15.10 -11.99
CA PRO A 16 -3.24 15.36 -10.66
C PRO A 16 -3.86 14.10 -10.06
N VAL A 17 -3.53 13.81 -8.81
CA VAL A 17 -4.05 12.65 -8.08
C VAL A 17 -4.49 13.02 -6.66
N VAL A 18 -5.35 12.20 -6.07
CA VAL A 18 -5.76 12.31 -4.68
C VAL A 18 -5.25 11.10 -3.91
N ALA A 19 -4.39 11.32 -2.93
CA ALA A 19 -3.92 10.27 -2.02
C ALA A 19 -4.93 10.01 -0.89
N GLY A 20 -5.19 8.75 -0.55
CA GLY A 20 -6.11 8.39 0.51
C GLY A 20 -6.04 6.93 0.95
N GLU A 21 -6.76 6.62 2.02
CA GLU A 21 -6.95 5.24 2.50
C GLU A 21 -8.20 4.63 1.85
N LYS A 22 -8.10 3.37 1.40
CA LYS A 22 -9.23 2.62 0.89
C LYS A 22 -10.14 2.18 2.05
N PRO A 23 -11.48 2.25 1.88
CA PRO A 23 -12.40 1.69 2.86
C PRO A 23 -12.20 0.17 2.96
N GLU A 24 -12.66 -0.42 4.06
CA GLU A 24 -12.43 -1.84 4.37
C GLU A 24 -12.88 -2.80 3.25
N ASN A 25 -13.96 -2.46 2.54
CA ASN A 25 -14.49 -3.25 1.42
C ASN A 25 -13.68 -3.15 0.11
N GLU A 26 -12.77 -2.18 -0.02
CA GLU A 26 -11.84 -2.03 -1.16
C GLU A 26 -10.38 -2.29 -0.79
N ARG A 27 -10.09 -2.53 0.50
CA ARG A 27 -8.75 -2.85 0.98
C ARG A 27 -8.28 -4.18 0.38
N PHE A 28 -6.98 -4.28 0.06
CA PHE A 28 -6.40 -5.53 -0.42
C PHE A 28 -6.64 -6.66 0.60
N PRO A 29 -7.12 -7.84 0.17
CA PRO A 29 -7.39 -8.96 1.08
C PRO A 29 -6.15 -9.33 1.91
N GLY A 30 -6.28 -9.29 3.23
CA GLY A 30 -5.18 -9.59 4.16
C GLY A 30 -4.28 -8.41 4.47
N ALA A 31 -4.49 -7.22 3.90
CA ALA A 31 -3.84 -6.00 4.36
C ALA A 31 -4.51 -5.47 5.64
N VAL A 32 -3.70 -4.87 6.52
CA VAL A 32 -4.19 -4.08 7.67
C VAL A 32 -4.70 -2.71 7.18
N ALA A 33 -3.98 -2.09 6.26
CA ALA A 33 -4.40 -0.86 5.60
C ALA A 33 -3.98 -0.88 4.12
N THR A 34 -4.78 -0.27 3.27
CA THR A 34 -4.44 -0.03 1.86
C THR A 34 -4.60 1.43 1.55
N TYR A 35 -3.55 2.02 1.00
CA TYR A 35 -3.55 3.38 0.51
C TYR A 35 -3.46 3.38 -1.01
N SER A 36 -4.07 4.38 -1.64
CA SER A 36 -4.00 4.57 -3.07
C SER A 36 -3.87 6.04 -3.44
N ILE A 37 -3.40 6.27 -4.67
CA ILE A 37 -3.57 7.54 -5.37
C ILE A 37 -4.65 7.35 -6.45
N GLU A 38 -5.66 8.21 -6.46
CA GLU A 38 -6.78 8.17 -7.40
C GLU A 38 -6.67 9.32 -8.41
N ALA A 39 -6.77 9.00 -9.69
CA ALA A 39 -6.78 9.97 -10.79
C ALA A 39 -8.17 10.07 -11.40
N MET A 40 -8.51 11.23 -11.97
CA MET A 40 -9.73 11.41 -12.76
C MET A 40 -9.39 11.35 -14.25
N MET A 41 -10.01 10.41 -14.97
CA MET A 41 -9.85 10.29 -16.42
C MET A 41 -10.69 11.33 -17.16
N GLN A 42 -10.37 11.58 -18.42
CA GLN A 42 -11.07 12.58 -19.25
C GLN A 42 -12.55 12.26 -19.49
N ASP A 43 -12.94 10.99 -19.38
CA ASP A 43 -14.34 10.55 -19.47
C ASP A 43 -15.11 10.64 -18.14
N GLY A 44 -14.50 11.26 -17.11
CA GLY A 44 -15.13 11.49 -15.81
C GLY A 44 -15.12 10.28 -14.88
N LYS A 45 -14.37 9.22 -15.21
CA LYS A 45 -14.21 8.05 -14.33
C LYS A 45 -12.96 8.15 -13.47
N ALA A 46 -13.07 7.72 -12.22
CA ALA A 46 -11.92 7.56 -11.35
C ALA A 46 -11.11 6.32 -11.76
N LEU A 47 -9.79 6.40 -11.62
CA LEU A 47 -8.85 5.30 -11.83
C LEU A 47 -7.80 5.29 -10.72
N GLN A 48 -7.63 4.13 -10.08
CA GLN A 48 -6.56 3.91 -9.13
C GLN A 48 -5.21 3.88 -9.87
N ALA A 49 -4.35 4.87 -9.61
CA ALA A 49 -3.10 5.09 -10.32
C ALA A 49 -1.86 4.49 -9.63
N GLY A 50 -2.01 3.98 -8.41
CA GLY A 50 -0.96 3.29 -7.65
C GLY A 50 -1.44 2.91 -6.25
N THR A 51 -0.84 1.89 -5.65
CA THR A 51 -1.23 1.43 -4.32
C THR A 51 -0.07 1.04 -3.41
N SER A 52 -0.27 1.25 -2.11
CA SER A 52 0.67 0.90 -1.05
C SER A 52 -0.08 0.23 0.08
N HIS A 53 0.28 -1.00 0.40
CA HIS A 53 -0.37 -1.83 1.41
C HIS A 53 0.52 -1.97 2.63
N PHE A 54 -0.06 -1.76 3.81
CA PHE A 54 0.49 -2.27 5.05
C PHE A 54 -0.13 -3.63 5.34
N LEU A 55 0.66 -4.68 5.25
CA LEU A 55 0.20 -6.06 5.42
C LEU A 55 0.29 -6.54 6.88
N GLY A 56 0.88 -5.73 7.77
CA GLY A 56 1.19 -6.13 9.13
C GLY A 56 1.99 -7.43 9.14
N THR A 57 1.59 -8.34 10.03
CA THR A 57 2.18 -9.68 10.15
C THR A 57 1.40 -10.75 9.38
N ASN A 58 0.32 -10.41 8.67
CA ASN A 58 -0.57 -11.40 8.04
C ASN A 58 0.17 -12.23 6.98
N PHE A 59 0.88 -11.55 6.08
CA PHE A 59 1.68 -12.22 5.06
C PHE A 59 2.85 -13.00 5.67
N ALA A 60 3.53 -12.41 6.67
CA ALA A 60 4.61 -13.07 7.38
C ALA A 60 4.15 -14.34 8.10
N SER A 61 2.95 -14.34 8.70
CA SER A 61 2.36 -15.53 9.31
C SER A 61 2.07 -16.61 8.26
N ALA A 62 1.48 -16.24 7.12
CA ALA A 62 1.16 -17.18 6.05
C ALA A 62 2.40 -17.81 5.40
N GLN A 63 3.51 -17.07 5.35
CA GLN A 63 4.77 -17.49 4.70
C GLN A 63 5.88 -17.87 5.69
N ASN A 64 5.58 -17.91 6.99
CA ASN A 64 6.55 -18.18 8.07
C ASN A 64 7.80 -17.28 8.03
N ILE A 65 7.61 -15.98 7.78
CA ILE A 65 8.69 -14.98 7.76
C ILE A 65 8.89 -14.45 9.18
N ARG A 66 10.00 -14.86 9.80
CA ARG A 66 10.34 -14.52 11.19
C ARG A 66 11.81 -14.15 11.35
N PHE A 67 12.10 -13.37 12.38
CA PHE A 67 13.46 -13.01 12.79
C PHE A 67 13.61 -13.15 14.30
N GLN A 68 14.84 -13.21 14.80
CA GLN A 68 15.13 -13.23 16.23
C GLN A 68 15.30 -11.80 16.73
N ASN A 69 14.54 -11.39 17.76
CA ASN A 69 14.68 -10.09 18.40
C ASN A 69 15.88 -10.05 19.37
N ASP A 70 16.10 -8.89 20.00
CA ASP A 70 17.18 -8.67 20.97
C ASP A 70 17.01 -9.46 22.28
N GLN A 71 15.80 -9.94 22.60
CA GLN A 71 15.55 -10.86 23.71
C GLN A 71 15.75 -12.34 23.32
N GLY A 72 16.09 -12.62 22.06
CA GLY A 72 16.32 -13.96 21.55
C GLY A 72 15.05 -14.71 21.12
N GLU A 73 13.90 -14.04 21.07
CA GLU A 73 12.60 -14.62 20.69
C GLU A 73 12.38 -14.53 19.18
N PHE A 74 11.69 -15.52 18.61
CA PHE A 74 11.26 -15.45 17.21
C PHE A 74 9.96 -14.64 17.09
N VAL A 75 10.02 -13.56 16.30
CA VAL A 75 8.89 -12.67 16.03
C VAL A 75 8.61 -12.57 14.53
N LEU A 76 7.35 -12.36 14.15
CA LEU A 76 6.93 -12.20 12.76
C LEU A 76 7.36 -10.84 12.21
N ALA A 77 7.78 -10.80 10.94
CA ALA A 77 8.09 -9.53 10.28
C ALA A 77 6.82 -8.72 9.98
N ASN A 78 6.88 -7.41 10.19
CA ASN A 78 5.90 -6.49 9.59
C ASN A 78 6.27 -6.28 8.12
N THR A 79 5.27 -6.36 7.25
CA THR A 79 5.49 -6.33 5.80
C THR A 79 4.65 -5.27 5.11
N THR A 80 5.16 -4.78 3.98
CA THR A 80 4.47 -3.86 3.08
C THR A 80 4.62 -4.35 1.65
N SER A 81 3.63 -4.12 0.82
CA SER A 81 3.73 -4.28 -0.64
C SER A 81 3.21 -3.02 -1.33
N TRP A 82 3.65 -2.78 -2.56
CA TRP A 82 3.27 -1.60 -3.34
C TRP A 82 3.43 -1.92 -4.82
N GLY A 83 2.52 -1.36 -5.62
CA GLY A 83 2.38 -1.64 -7.06
C GLY A 83 1.73 -0.47 -7.76
#